data_AF-A0A0P4VNS4-F1
#
_entry.id   AF-A0A0P4VNS4-F1
#
_cell.length_a   1.000
_cell.length_b   1.000
_cell.length_c   1.000
_cell.angle_alpha   90.00
_cell.angle_beta   90.00
_cell.angle_gamma   90.00
#
_symmetry.space_group_name_H-M   'P 1'
#
loop_
_entity.id
_entity.type
_entity.pdbx_description
1 polymer ?
#
loop_
_entity_poly.entity_id
_entity_poly.type
_entity_poly.pdbx_seq_one_letter_code
_entity_poly.pdbx_strand_id
1 'polypeptide(L)'
;KYESDLFTSFYNEWKSDKTETTNPTYKLIPKFYHPVYEDDESLPAKLREEARSLSLQRRGQELLDNAELKQLCLLLDKYHSPPNTTSNHDQLINYQDLKKVIQQASPKCRKYFTPSVFAQLQENDAYSRVSIMALFNYAMRKTWLQQSRIGLSLYDATGKGYLKESDLENYILELIPTLPQLDGLEKSFHSFYVCTALRKFLFFLDPLRTGRIRVQDILASGFLDHLVELRDENLPKDMQESNWFSAPSALRVYGQYLNLDKNHNGMLNKEELSGLGTGTLTSVFVERVFQECLTYEGEMDYKTYLDFVLALENRHEPQSLQYLFKILDINSQGYLDTFSLNYFFRAIQDQMRQNGQEPVSFQDVKDELFDMIKPADPAKITLQDIINSGQGETLVSILIDLNGFWTHENREARVAEDPSDI
;
A
#
# COMPACT_ATOMS: atom_id res chain seq x y z
N LYS A 1 15.54 7.71 -35.36
CA LYS A 1 15.14 8.81 -36.28
C LYS A 1 14.03 8.34 -37.22
N TYR A 2 14.27 7.34 -38.08
CA TYR A 2 13.27 6.82 -39.03
C TYR A 2 11.91 6.42 -38.40
N GLU A 3 11.91 5.70 -37.28
CA GLU A 3 10.66 5.33 -36.58
C GLU A 3 9.95 6.52 -35.93
N SER A 4 10.69 7.49 -35.40
CA SER A 4 10.13 8.74 -34.85
C SER A 4 9.51 9.58 -35.96
N ASP A 5 10.12 9.58 -37.14
CA ASP A 5 9.61 10.30 -38.31
C ASP A 5 8.36 9.59 -38.87
N LEU A 6 8.36 8.25 -38.90
CA LEU A 6 7.18 7.44 -39.26
C LEU A 6 6.02 7.65 -38.28
N PHE A 7 6.29 7.57 -36.98
CA PHE A 7 5.29 7.81 -35.93
C PHE A 7 4.74 9.22 -36.03
N THR A 8 5.59 10.23 -36.24
CA THR A 8 5.15 11.62 -36.40
C THR A 8 4.31 11.79 -37.68
N SER A 9 4.65 11.08 -38.77
CA SER A 9 3.86 11.12 -40.00
C SER A 9 2.46 10.50 -39.81
N PHE A 10 2.38 9.30 -39.21
CA PHE A 10 1.10 8.63 -38.95
C PHE A 10 0.30 9.35 -37.88
N TYR A 11 0.95 9.84 -36.84
CA TYR A 11 0.32 10.65 -35.82
C TYR A 11 -0.26 11.93 -36.41
N ASN A 12 0.45 12.64 -37.29
CA ASN A 12 -0.11 13.85 -37.95
C ASN A 12 -1.19 13.52 -38.98
N GLU A 13 -1.07 12.40 -39.70
CA GLU A 13 -2.08 11.93 -40.65
C GLU A 13 -3.37 11.47 -39.95
N TRP A 14 -3.27 10.93 -38.73
CA TRP A 14 -4.41 10.47 -37.93
C TRP A 14 -4.95 11.52 -36.96
N LYS A 15 -4.09 12.46 -36.52
CA LYS A 15 -4.46 13.61 -35.66
C LYS A 15 -5.04 14.76 -36.46
N SER A 16 -4.76 14.86 -37.76
CA SER A 16 -5.44 15.86 -38.59
C SER A 16 -6.94 15.58 -38.55
N ASP A 17 -7.64 16.45 -37.81
CA ASP A 17 -9.07 16.48 -37.56
C ASP A 17 -9.92 16.39 -38.85
N LYS A 18 -10.01 15.19 -39.42
CA LYS A 18 -11.07 14.86 -40.39
C LYS A 18 -12.43 14.77 -39.69
N THR A 19 -12.46 14.77 -38.36
CA THR A 19 -13.66 14.75 -37.52
C THR A 19 -14.23 16.13 -37.21
N GLU A 20 -13.43 17.20 -37.13
CA GLU A 20 -14.00 18.55 -36.87
C GLU A 20 -14.55 19.23 -38.13
N THR A 21 -14.21 18.77 -39.34
CA THR A 21 -14.49 19.51 -40.58
C THR A 21 -15.58 18.93 -41.49
N THR A 22 -16.13 17.73 -41.24
CA THR A 22 -17.02 17.08 -42.21
C THR A 22 -18.46 16.81 -41.76
N ASN A 23 -18.79 16.88 -40.47
CA ASN A 23 -20.15 16.60 -40.00
C ASN A 23 -20.71 17.72 -39.09
N PRO A 24 -21.71 18.50 -39.55
CA PRO A 24 -22.27 19.64 -38.80
C PRO A 24 -22.93 19.23 -37.48
N THR A 25 -23.23 17.95 -37.30
CA THR A 25 -23.80 17.38 -36.08
C THR A 25 -22.84 17.46 -34.89
N TYR A 26 -21.52 17.43 -35.10
CA TYR A 26 -20.54 17.57 -34.00
C TYR A 26 -20.53 18.97 -33.36
N LYS A 27 -21.03 20.01 -34.07
CA LYS A 27 -21.23 21.35 -33.49
C LYS A 27 -22.48 21.41 -32.58
N LEU A 28 -23.40 20.46 -32.74
CA LEU A 28 -24.63 20.36 -31.94
C LEU A 28 -24.47 19.46 -30.71
N ILE A 29 -23.42 18.63 -30.66
CA ILE A 29 -23.13 17.78 -29.51
C ILE A 29 -22.50 18.66 -28.41
N PRO A 30 -23.12 18.75 -27.21
CA PRO A 30 -22.52 19.47 -26.09
C PRO A 30 -21.13 18.90 -25.78
N LYS A 31 -20.14 19.78 -25.56
CA LYS A 31 -18.86 19.34 -25.02
C LYS A 31 -19.08 18.87 -23.58
N PHE A 32 -19.08 17.55 -23.37
CA PHE A 32 -19.25 16.95 -22.04
C PHE A 32 -17.95 16.90 -21.22
N TYR A 33 -16.82 17.12 -21.88
CA TYR A 33 -15.50 17.15 -21.25
C TYR A 33 -14.80 18.45 -21.59
N HIS A 34 -14.46 19.20 -20.54
CA HIS A 34 -13.55 20.33 -20.63
C HIS A 34 -12.26 19.91 -19.94
N PRO A 35 -11.14 19.78 -20.67
CA PRO A 35 -9.86 19.47 -20.04
C PRO A 35 -9.56 20.55 -19.01
N VAL A 36 -9.24 20.13 -17.80
CA VAL A 36 -8.73 21.01 -16.75
C VAL A 36 -7.35 21.45 -17.21
N TYR A 37 -7.21 22.74 -17.54
CA TYR A 37 -5.92 23.35 -17.84
C TYR A 37 -4.96 23.08 -16.69
N GLU A 38 -3.78 22.52 -16.99
CA GLU A 38 -2.72 22.21 -16.01
C GLU A 38 -1.86 23.43 -15.68
N ASP A 39 -2.28 24.62 -16.15
CA ASP A 39 -1.58 25.87 -15.88
C ASP A 39 -2.10 26.45 -14.55
N ASP A 40 -1.44 26.01 -13.47
CA ASP A 40 -1.78 26.31 -12.07
C ASP A 40 -1.77 27.83 -11.76
N GLU A 41 -1.13 28.64 -12.61
CA GLU A 41 -1.09 30.09 -12.42
C GLU A 41 -2.31 30.84 -12.98
N SER A 42 -3.13 30.17 -13.79
CA SER A 42 -4.28 30.82 -14.43
C SER A 42 -5.38 31.18 -13.40
N LEU A 43 -5.99 32.37 -13.54
CA LEU A 43 -7.11 32.79 -12.68
C LEU A 43 -8.25 31.76 -12.60
N PRO A 44 -8.66 31.07 -13.70
CA PRO A 44 -9.65 30.01 -13.63
C PRO A 44 -9.22 28.80 -12.79
N ALA A 45 -7.94 28.45 -12.78
CA ALA A 45 -7.41 27.36 -11.95
C ALA A 45 -7.51 27.71 -10.46
N LYS A 46 -7.01 28.89 -10.08
CA LYS A 46 -7.08 29.40 -8.69
C LYS A 46 -8.53 29.55 -8.19
N LEU A 47 -9.44 30.05 -9.03
CA LEU A 47 -10.85 30.15 -8.67
C LEU A 47 -11.49 28.77 -8.44
N ARG A 48 -11.12 27.77 -9.26
CA ARG A 48 -11.61 26.39 -9.10
C ARG A 48 -11.08 25.77 -7.82
N GLU A 49 -9.80 25.96 -7.53
CA GLU A 49 -9.13 25.51 -6.30
C GLU A 49 -9.83 26.09 -5.06
N GLU A 50 -10.03 27.41 -5.01
CA GLU A 50 -10.74 28.07 -3.90
C GLU A 50 -12.20 27.60 -3.77
N ALA A 51 -12.94 27.51 -4.88
CA ALA A 51 -14.31 27.00 -4.86
C ALA A 51 -14.38 25.55 -4.34
N ARG A 52 -13.40 24.72 -4.69
CA ARG A 52 -13.28 23.35 -4.20
C ARG A 52 -12.95 23.33 -2.71
N SER A 53 -11.97 24.12 -2.27
CA SER A 53 -11.58 24.24 -0.86
C SER A 53 -12.78 24.60 0.01
N LEU A 54 -13.55 25.62 -0.39
CA LEU A 54 -14.79 26.03 0.28
C LEU A 54 -15.86 24.93 0.28
N SER A 55 -16.02 24.20 -0.84
CA SER A 55 -16.96 23.08 -0.92
C SER A 55 -16.58 21.95 0.04
N LEU A 56 -15.31 21.60 0.10
CA LEU A 56 -14.76 20.60 1.01
C LEU A 56 -14.89 21.02 2.47
N GLN A 57 -14.62 22.29 2.79
CA GLN A 57 -14.79 22.85 4.13
C GLN A 57 -16.25 22.78 4.60
N ARG A 58 -17.21 23.13 3.73
CA ARG A 58 -18.64 23.00 4.03
C ARG A 58 -19.02 21.55 4.30
N ARG A 59 -18.53 20.60 3.50
CA ARG A 59 -18.74 19.17 3.74
C ARG A 59 -18.14 18.71 5.07
N GLY A 60 -16.97 19.25 5.45
CA GLY A 60 -16.34 18.98 6.73
C GLY A 60 -17.19 19.44 7.92
N GLN A 61 -17.83 20.61 7.81
CA GLN A 61 -18.74 21.14 8.84
C GLN A 61 -20.01 20.29 9.04
N GLU A 62 -20.41 19.51 8.03
CA GLU A 62 -21.54 18.57 8.15
C GLU A 62 -21.20 17.28 8.91
N LEU A 63 -19.92 17.01 9.17
CA LEU A 63 -19.47 15.84 9.93
C LEU A 63 -19.59 16.07 11.44
N LEU A 64 -19.68 14.97 12.18
CA LEU A 64 -19.67 15.00 13.65
C LEU A 64 -18.30 15.47 14.15
N ASP A 65 -18.29 16.42 15.07
CA ASP A 65 -17.08 16.82 15.78
C ASP A 65 -16.86 16.00 17.06
N ASN A 66 -15.72 16.20 17.72
CA ASN A 66 -15.36 15.47 18.93
C ASN A 66 -16.33 15.70 20.11
N ALA A 67 -16.95 16.88 20.20
CA ALA A 67 -17.92 17.18 21.25
C ALA A 67 -19.26 16.48 20.97
N GLU A 68 -19.71 16.49 19.72
CA GLU A 68 -20.91 15.80 19.25
C GLU A 68 -20.77 14.27 19.39
N LEU A 69 -19.59 13.70 19.10
CA LEU A 69 -19.29 12.28 19.31
C LEU A 69 -19.32 11.91 20.81
N LYS A 70 -18.72 12.73 21.68
CA LYS A 70 -18.80 12.52 23.15
C LYS A 70 -20.25 12.58 23.64
N GLN A 71 -21.03 13.56 23.18
CA GLN A 71 -22.44 13.67 23.52
C GLN A 71 -23.25 12.46 23.01
N LEU A 72 -22.97 11.99 21.80
CA LEU A 72 -23.60 10.80 21.23
C LEU A 72 -23.33 9.55 22.09
N CYS A 73 -22.10 9.35 22.53
CA CYS A 73 -21.72 8.25 23.43
C CYS A 73 -22.56 8.27 24.72
N LEU A 74 -22.61 9.43 25.40
CA LEU A 74 -23.40 9.61 26.63
C LEU A 74 -24.89 9.36 26.43
N LEU A 75 -25.44 9.76 25.27
CA LEU A 75 -26.85 9.53 24.96
C LEU A 75 -27.13 8.06 24.67
N LEU A 76 -26.24 7.36 23.95
CA LEU A 76 -26.41 5.93 23.69
C LEU A 76 -26.42 5.12 25.00
N ASP A 77 -25.49 5.39 25.91
CA ASP A 77 -25.42 4.73 27.23
C ASP A 77 -26.69 5.00 28.07
N LYS A 78 -27.23 6.22 27.99
CA LYS A 78 -28.44 6.61 28.73
C LYS A 78 -29.71 5.89 28.25
N TYR A 79 -29.81 5.58 26.96
CA TYR A 79 -31.02 5.03 26.34
C TYR A 79 -30.88 3.54 25.96
N HIS A 80 -30.02 2.78 26.63
CA HIS A 80 -29.92 1.33 26.43
C HIS A 80 -31.26 0.62 26.74
N SER A 81 -31.53 -0.45 25.99
CA SER A 81 -32.81 -1.19 26.03
C SER A 81 -32.68 -2.49 26.84
N PRO A 82 -33.52 -2.73 27.86
CA PRO A 82 -33.52 -3.98 28.63
C PRO A 82 -33.96 -5.20 27.77
N PRO A 83 -33.68 -6.46 28.19
CA PRO A 83 -33.00 -6.87 29.42
C PRO A 83 -31.46 -6.75 29.34
N ASN A 84 -30.85 -6.30 30.44
CA ASN A 84 -29.40 -6.26 30.59
C ASN A 84 -28.92 -7.66 30.97
N THR A 85 -28.43 -8.43 29.99
CA THR A 85 -27.79 -9.71 30.27
C THR A 85 -26.49 -9.46 31.03
N THR A 86 -26.46 -9.83 32.31
CA THR A 86 -25.31 -9.66 33.24
C THR A 86 -24.04 -10.40 32.83
N SER A 87 -24.05 -11.15 31.72
CA SER A 87 -22.92 -11.97 31.27
C SER A 87 -22.06 -11.34 30.17
N ASN A 88 -22.56 -10.36 29.42
CA ASN A 88 -21.78 -9.66 28.39
C ASN A 88 -21.84 -8.15 28.66
N HIS A 89 -20.67 -7.50 28.66
CA HIS A 89 -20.53 -6.05 28.83
C HIS A 89 -21.17 -5.21 27.71
N ASP A 90 -21.82 -5.83 26.72
CA ASP A 90 -22.42 -5.15 25.58
C ASP A 90 -23.84 -4.65 25.91
N GLN A 91 -23.93 -3.35 26.16
CA GLN A 91 -25.22 -2.67 26.23
C GLN A 91 -25.85 -2.64 24.83
N LEU A 92 -27.13 -3.00 24.77
CA LEU A 92 -27.89 -3.11 23.53
C LEU A 92 -28.94 -2.01 23.45
N ILE A 93 -29.31 -1.58 22.24
CA ILE A 93 -30.35 -0.58 22.01
C ILE A 93 -31.29 -1.02 20.88
N ASN A 94 -32.59 -0.88 21.10
CA ASN A 94 -33.62 -1.11 20.07
C ASN A 94 -33.80 0.15 19.20
N TYR A 95 -34.50 0.00 18.07
CA TYR A 95 -34.67 1.10 17.14
C TYR A 95 -35.53 2.26 17.68
N GLN A 96 -36.46 2.01 18.60
CA GLN A 96 -37.30 3.05 19.19
C GLN A 96 -36.50 3.95 20.14
N ASP A 97 -35.62 3.35 20.94
CA ASP A 97 -34.75 4.08 21.85
C ASP A 97 -33.63 4.81 21.09
N LEU A 98 -33.11 4.22 20.00
CA LEU A 98 -32.20 4.92 19.11
C LEU A 98 -32.85 6.17 18.48
N LYS A 99 -34.14 6.14 18.15
CA LYS A 99 -34.86 7.34 17.68
C LYS A 99 -34.88 8.46 18.73
N LYS A 100 -35.01 8.12 20.02
CA LYS A 100 -34.95 9.11 21.12
C LYS A 100 -33.55 9.72 21.21
N VAL A 101 -32.50 8.90 21.05
CA VAL A 101 -31.11 9.37 20.96
C VAL A 101 -30.93 10.34 19.81
N ILE A 102 -31.37 9.98 18.59
CA ILE A 102 -31.24 10.83 17.39
C ILE A 102 -32.03 12.14 17.51
N GLN A 103 -33.13 12.17 18.27
CA GLN A 103 -33.89 13.39 18.53
C GLN A 103 -33.18 14.35 19.49
N GLN A 104 -32.38 13.83 20.41
CA GLN A 104 -31.65 14.63 21.42
C GLN A 104 -30.21 14.94 21.02
N ALA A 105 -29.63 14.13 20.12
CA ALA A 105 -28.31 14.36 19.57
C ALA A 105 -28.31 15.46 18.50
N SER A 106 -27.12 15.82 18.02
CA SER A 106 -26.93 16.76 16.90
C SER A 106 -27.75 16.34 15.67
N PRO A 107 -28.35 17.29 14.92
CA PRO A 107 -29.08 16.98 13.69
C PRO A 107 -28.23 16.25 12.65
N LYS A 108 -26.89 16.38 12.73
CA LYS A 108 -25.94 15.66 11.87
C LYS A 108 -26.02 14.14 12.04
N CYS A 109 -26.32 13.64 13.25
CA CYS A 109 -26.42 12.21 13.57
C CYS A 109 -27.47 11.48 12.71
N ARG A 110 -28.49 12.18 12.21
CA ARG A 110 -29.55 11.61 11.36
C ARG A 110 -29.00 10.96 10.08
N LYS A 111 -27.90 11.49 9.52
CA LYS A 111 -27.25 10.94 8.31
C LYS A 111 -26.44 9.67 8.59
N TYR A 112 -26.12 9.40 9.85
CA TYR A 112 -25.35 8.23 10.28
C TYR A 112 -26.27 7.05 10.55
N PHE A 113 -27.38 7.27 11.26
CA PHE A 113 -28.25 6.20 11.74
C PHE A 113 -29.53 6.05 10.92
N THR A 114 -29.40 5.57 9.69
CA THR A 114 -30.57 5.22 8.85
C THR A 114 -31.18 3.88 9.29
N PRO A 115 -32.47 3.60 8.98
CA PRO A 115 -33.07 2.30 9.27
C PRO A 115 -32.28 1.13 8.67
N SER A 116 -31.73 1.32 7.46
CA SER A 116 -30.91 0.32 6.76
C SER A 116 -29.61 0.01 7.52
N VAL A 117 -28.93 1.04 8.05
CA VAL A 117 -27.71 0.84 8.85
C VAL A 117 -28.04 0.10 10.14
N PHE A 118 -29.15 0.44 10.81
CA PHE A 118 -29.58 -0.26 12.01
C PHE A 118 -29.82 -1.76 11.74
N ALA A 119 -30.52 -2.08 10.66
CA ALA A 119 -30.77 -3.47 10.27
C ALA A 119 -29.48 -4.22 9.89
N GLN A 120 -28.50 -3.54 9.28
CA GLN A 120 -27.19 -4.14 8.94
C GLN A 120 -26.32 -4.44 10.15
N LEU A 121 -26.42 -3.62 11.20
CA LEU A 121 -25.66 -3.80 12.45
C LEU A 121 -26.36 -4.75 13.44
N GLN A 122 -27.52 -5.29 13.08
CA GLN A 122 -28.28 -6.20 13.93
C GLN A 122 -27.67 -7.60 13.88
N GLU A 123 -27.19 -8.07 15.03
CA GLU A 123 -26.58 -9.40 15.18
C GLU A 123 -27.61 -10.39 15.73
N ASN A 124 -28.51 -10.91 14.88
CA ASN A 124 -29.46 -12.01 15.19
C ASN A 124 -30.07 -12.02 16.61
N ASP A 125 -30.30 -10.84 17.22
CA ASP A 125 -30.84 -10.72 18.57
C ASP A 125 -32.35 -10.93 18.56
N ALA A 126 -32.84 -11.74 19.51
CA ALA A 126 -34.25 -12.09 19.62
C ALA A 126 -35.17 -10.87 19.85
N TYR A 127 -34.62 -9.75 20.31
CA TYR A 127 -35.36 -8.51 20.57
C TYR A 127 -35.08 -7.41 19.54
N SER A 128 -34.41 -7.72 18.44
CA SER A 128 -34.03 -6.78 17.39
C SER A 128 -33.25 -5.57 17.90
N ARG A 129 -32.26 -5.83 18.77
CA ARG A 129 -31.36 -4.81 19.31
C ARG A 129 -30.00 -4.85 18.63
N VAL A 130 -29.27 -3.75 18.75
CA VAL A 130 -27.91 -3.56 18.22
C VAL A 130 -26.98 -3.16 19.36
N SER A 131 -25.72 -3.58 19.33
CA SER A 131 -24.70 -3.12 20.26
C SER A 131 -24.50 -1.60 20.18
N ILE A 132 -24.57 -0.93 21.33
CA ILE A 132 -24.27 0.50 21.44
C ILE A 132 -22.83 0.77 20.97
N MET A 133 -21.89 -0.11 21.32
CA MET A 133 -20.51 0.00 20.90
C MET A 133 -20.38 -0.13 19.37
N ALA A 134 -21.13 -1.04 18.74
CA ALA A 134 -21.15 -1.17 17.28
C ALA A 134 -21.68 0.10 16.58
N LEU A 135 -22.76 0.69 17.10
CA LEU A 135 -23.33 1.94 16.58
C LEU A 135 -22.36 3.13 16.73
N PHE A 136 -21.73 3.23 17.90
CA PHE A 136 -20.76 4.29 18.18
C PHE A 136 -19.52 4.13 17.27
N ASN A 137 -18.97 2.92 17.18
CA ASN A 137 -17.85 2.59 16.30
C ASN A 137 -18.18 2.85 14.83
N TYR A 138 -19.39 2.54 14.38
CA TYR A 138 -19.85 2.90 13.04
C TYR A 138 -19.82 4.41 12.80
N ALA A 139 -20.36 5.20 13.74
CA ALA A 139 -20.39 6.66 13.62
C ALA A 139 -18.98 7.26 13.63
N MET A 140 -18.11 6.75 14.51
CA MET A 140 -16.69 7.09 14.56
C MET A 140 -15.98 6.79 13.24
N ARG A 141 -16.01 5.53 12.78
CA ARG A 141 -15.35 5.10 11.53
C ARG A 141 -15.87 5.85 10.31
N LYS A 142 -17.19 6.06 10.21
CA LYS A 142 -17.79 6.82 9.11
C LYS A 142 -17.36 8.29 9.13
N THR A 143 -17.29 8.90 10.31
CA THR A 143 -16.83 10.28 10.47
C THR A 143 -15.37 10.40 10.07
N TRP A 144 -14.52 9.51 10.61
CA TRP A 144 -13.09 9.45 10.30
C TRP A 144 -12.86 9.26 8.79
N LEU A 145 -13.53 8.30 8.16
CA LEU A 145 -13.38 8.03 6.73
C LEU A 145 -13.72 9.27 5.87
N GLN A 146 -14.78 10.00 6.21
CA GLN A 146 -15.15 11.21 5.49
C GLN A 146 -14.18 12.37 5.79
N GLN A 147 -13.71 12.51 7.03
CA GLN A 147 -12.70 13.51 7.41
C GLN A 147 -11.39 13.26 6.65
N SER A 148 -10.88 12.02 6.68
CA SER A 148 -9.68 11.59 5.95
C SER A 148 -9.82 11.81 4.45
N ARG A 149 -10.98 11.47 3.87
CA ARG A 149 -11.26 11.73 2.46
C ARG A 149 -11.22 13.22 2.13
N ILE A 150 -11.83 14.06 2.97
CA ILE A 150 -11.83 15.51 2.79
C ILE A 150 -10.41 16.06 2.91
N GLY A 151 -9.66 15.64 3.94
CA GLY A 151 -8.27 16.02 4.17
C GLY A 151 -7.37 15.72 2.97
N LEU A 152 -7.37 14.47 2.49
CA LEU A 152 -6.63 14.09 1.28
C LEU A 152 -7.11 14.84 0.04
N SER A 153 -8.41 15.10 -0.08
CA SER A 153 -8.98 15.86 -1.19
C SER A 153 -8.57 17.33 -1.18
N LEU A 154 -8.00 17.89 -0.11
CA LEU A 154 -7.47 19.26 -0.17
C LEU A 154 -6.17 19.33 -1.00
N TYR A 155 -5.42 18.23 -1.12
CA TYR A 155 -4.15 18.17 -1.85
C TYR A 155 -4.30 17.77 -3.33
N ASP A 156 -5.47 17.29 -3.75
CA ASP A 156 -5.78 17.12 -5.18
C ASP A 156 -6.21 18.48 -5.75
N ALA A 157 -5.27 19.32 -6.18
CA ALA A 157 -5.60 20.64 -6.75
C ALA A 157 -6.55 20.53 -7.96
N THR A 158 -6.45 19.43 -8.73
CA THR A 158 -7.07 19.32 -10.06
C THR A 158 -8.51 18.82 -10.10
N GLY A 159 -9.03 18.19 -9.05
CA GLY A 159 -10.40 17.64 -9.11
C GLY A 159 -10.48 16.16 -9.43
N LYS A 160 -9.34 15.53 -9.75
CA LYS A 160 -9.33 14.27 -10.50
C LYS A 160 -9.46 13.04 -9.59
N GLY A 161 -9.39 13.22 -8.26
CA GLY A 161 -9.58 12.14 -7.28
C GLY A 161 -8.36 11.24 -7.09
N TYR A 162 -7.19 11.68 -7.54
CA TYR A 162 -5.91 11.04 -7.28
C TYR A 162 -4.89 12.07 -6.75
N LEU A 163 -3.87 11.59 -6.06
CA LEU A 163 -2.73 12.36 -5.58
C LEU A 163 -1.47 11.94 -6.33
N LYS A 164 -0.64 12.91 -6.67
CA LYS A 164 0.73 12.70 -7.17
C LYS A 164 1.70 12.54 -5.99
N GLU A 165 2.94 12.17 -6.30
CA GLU A 165 4.03 12.07 -5.32
C GLU A 165 4.17 13.37 -4.49
N SER A 166 4.22 14.53 -5.15
CA SER A 166 4.31 15.84 -4.48
C SER A 166 3.13 16.15 -3.55
N ASP A 167 1.92 15.76 -3.96
CA ASP A 167 0.70 16.05 -3.21
C ASP A 167 0.69 15.25 -1.89
N LEU A 168 1.09 13.99 -1.98
CA LEU A 168 1.17 13.09 -0.82
C LEU A 168 2.39 13.40 0.07
N GLU A 169 3.51 13.85 -0.52
CA GLU A 169 4.66 14.37 0.22
C GLU A 169 4.27 15.55 1.11
N ASN A 170 3.59 16.55 0.55
CA ASN A 170 3.08 17.70 1.28
C ASN A 170 2.10 17.30 2.39
N TYR A 171 1.19 16.36 2.10
CA TYR A 171 0.27 15.82 3.10
C TYR A 171 1.01 15.20 4.30
N ILE A 172 2.01 14.34 4.05
CA ILE A 172 2.77 13.68 5.12
C ILE A 172 3.59 14.72 5.90
N LEU A 173 4.22 15.69 5.23
CA LEU A 173 4.96 16.77 5.87
C LEU A 173 4.11 17.58 6.85
N GLU A 174 2.89 17.94 6.45
CA GLU A 174 1.95 18.67 7.32
C GLU A 174 1.37 17.80 8.44
N LEU A 175 1.35 16.48 8.26
CA LEU A 175 0.86 15.55 9.26
C LEU A 175 1.87 15.33 10.40
N ILE A 176 3.18 15.34 10.11
CA ILE A 176 4.26 15.04 11.08
C ILE A 176 4.12 15.80 12.41
N PRO A 177 3.90 17.13 12.46
CA PRO A 177 3.76 17.87 13.73
C PRO A 177 2.56 17.44 14.57
N THR A 178 1.63 16.67 14.01
CA THR A 178 0.47 16.13 14.72
C THR A 178 0.69 14.73 15.28
N LEU A 179 1.87 14.13 15.06
CA LEU A 179 2.23 12.75 15.42
C LEU A 179 3.29 12.76 16.54
N PRO A 180 2.90 12.68 17.83
CA PRO A 180 3.84 12.76 18.94
C PRO A 180 4.93 11.69 18.92
N GLN A 181 4.63 10.50 18.36
CA GLN A 181 5.62 9.42 18.20
C GLN A 181 6.79 9.79 17.27
N LEU A 182 6.68 10.88 16.51
CA LEU A 182 7.73 11.38 15.60
C LEU A 182 8.47 12.60 16.15
N ASP A 183 8.07 13.17 17.29
CA ASP A 183 8.67 14.40 17.85
C ASP A 183 10.17 14.25 18.18
N GLY A 184 10.62 13.02 18.43
CA GLY A 184 12.02 12.70 18.68
C GLY A 184 12.92 12.67 17.44
N LEU A 185 12.36 12.78 16.23
CA LEU A 185 13.14 12.75 15.00
C LEU A 185 13.92 14.06 14.79
N GLU A 186 15.17 13.94 14.34
CA GLU A 186 15.95 15.10 13.96
C GLU A 186 15.38 15.77 12.70
N LYS A 187 15.39 17.10 12.64
CA LYS A 187 14.88 17.86 11.49
C LYS A 187 15.61 17.52 10.18
N SER A 188 16.89 17.17 10.26
CA SER A 188 17.70 16.68 9.14
C SER A 188 17.15 15.37 8.55
N PHE A 189 16.52 14.54 9.38
CA PHE A 189 15.96 13.25 8.97
C PHE A 189 14.54 13.35 8.39
N HIS A 190 13.84 14.48 8.57
CA HIS A 190 12.45 14.63 8.11
C HIS A 190 12.28 14.31 6.62
N SER A 191 13.18 14.78 5.75
CA SER A 191 13.10 14.49 4.31
C SER A 191 13.22 13.00 4.00
N PHE A 192 14.07 12.27 4.73
CA PHE A 192 14.24 10.82 4.58
C PHE A 192 13.04 10.06 5.15
N TYR A 193 12.50 10.50 6.28
CA TYR A 193 11.27 9.95 6.86
C TYR A 193 10.10 10.08 5.89
N VAL A 194 9.87 11.29 5.37
CA VAL A 194 8.78 11.56 4.40
C VAL A 194 8.96 10.69 3.17
N CYS A 195 10.17 10.61 2.62
CA CYS A 195 10.48 9.72 1.51
C CYS A 195 10.14 8.25 1.84
N THR A 196 10.56 7.76 3.02
CA THR A 196 10.30 6.39 3.48
C THR A 196 8.80 6.09 3.59
N ALA A 197 8.04 6.98 4.21
CA ALA A 197 6.59 6.85 4.34
C ALA A 197 5.89 6.91 2.96
N LEU A 198 6.26 7.89 2.13
CA LEU A 198 5.69 8.11 0.81
C LEU A 198 5.91 6.91 -0.13
N ARG A 199 7.11 6.32 -0.09
CA ARG A 199 7.43 5.15 -0.92
C ARG A 199 6.55 3.95 -0.60
N LYS A 200 6.14 3.75 0.66
CA LYS A 200 5.18 2.69 1.01
C LYS A 200 3.84 2.87 0.29
N PHE A 201 3.31 4.08 0.21
CA PHE A 201 2.07 4.34 -0.55
C PHE A 201 2.26 4.09 -2.05
N LEU A 202 3.33 4.64 -2.65
CA LEU A 202 3.58 4.51 -4.07
C LEU A 202 3.82 3.06 -4.49
N PHE A 203 4.59 2.30 -3.72
CA PHE A 203 4.96 0.93 -4.05
C PHE A 203 3.73 0.01 -4.13
N PHE A 204 2.83 0.08 -3.15
CA PHE A 204 1.67 -0.82 -3.08
C PHE A 204 0.42 -0.30 -3.80
N LEU A 205 0.24 1.02 -3.90
CA LEU A 205 -0.99 1.61 -4.46
C LEU A 205 -0.82 2.14 -5.90
N ASP A 206 0.41 2.17 -6.42
CA ASP A 206 0.70 2.48 -7.82
C ASP A 206 1.64 1.43 -8.45
N PRO A 207 1.22 0.15 -8.53
CA PRO A 207 2.07 -0.94 -9.05
C PRO A 207 2.48 -0.73 -10.52
N LEU A 208 1.70 0.05 -11.28
CA LEU A 208 1.99 0.38 -12.67
C LEU A 208 2.87 1.64 -12.82
N ARG A 209 3.32 2.24 -11.72
CA ARG A 209 4.18 3.44 -11.68
C ARG A 209 3.64 4.59 -12.53
N THR A 210 2.33 4.83 -12.46
CA THR A 210 1.64 5.91 -13.18
C THR A 210 1.91 7.30 -12.57
N GLY A 211 2.47 7.35 -11.36
CA GLY A 211 2.66 8.56 -10.55
C GLY A 211 1.36 9.10 -9.97
N ARG A 212 0.30 8.27 -9.91
CA ARG A 212 -1.05 8.69 -9.50
C ARG A 212 -1.69 7.64 -8.61
N ILE A 213 -1.95 8.01 -7.35
CA ILE A 213 -2.64 7.14 -6.39
C ILE A 213 -4.06 7.66 -6.18
N ARG A 214 -5.08 6.82 -6.37
CA ARG A 214 -6.47 7.23 -6.13
C ARG A 214 -6.69 7.45 -4.63
N VAL A 215 -7.38 8.54 -4.25
CA VAL A 215 -7.71 8.83 -2.85
C VAL A 215 -8.50 7.68 -2.20
N GLN A 216 -9.33 7.00 -2.98
CA GLN A 216 -10.09 5.83 -2.51
C GLN A 216 -9.18 4.65 -2.13
N ASP A 217 -8.09 4.44 -2.87
CA ASP A 217 -7.16 3.34 -2.60
C ASP A 217 -6.35 3.61 -1.33
N ILE A 218 -5.96 4.88 -1.09
CA ILE A 218 -5.31 5.32 0.16
C ILE A 218 -6.19 5.04 1.37
N LEU A 219 -7.50 5.31 1.26
CA LEU A 219 -8.46 5.09 2.35
C LEU A 219 -8.79 3.61 2.55
N ALA A 220 -8.64 2.78 1.51
CA ALA A 220 -8.95 1.35 1.57
C ALA A 220 -7.76 0.49 2.01
N SER A 221 -6.52 1.00 1.90
CA SER A 221 -5.31 0.23 2.17
C SER A 221 -4.96 0.03 3.65
N GLY A 222 -5.59 0.79 4.56
CA GLY A 222 -5.24 0.81 5.99
C GLY A 222 -3.91 1.52 6.31
N PHE A 223 -3.13 1.94 5.31
CA PHE A 223 -1.86 2.63 5.56
C PHE A 223 -2.05 3.98 6.25
N LEU A 224 -3.14 4.68 5.91
CA LEU A 224 -3.47 5.92 6.59
C LEU A 224 -3.83 5.69 8.06
N ASP A 225 -4.48 4.57 8.38
CA ASP A 225 -4.78 4.19 9.77
C ASP A 225 -3.48 3.99 10.55
N HIS A 226 -2.53 3.21 10.03
CA HIS A 226 -1.22 3.00 10.66
C HIS A 226 -0.43 4.31 10.84
N LEU A 227 -0.51 5.24 9.88
CA LEU A 227 0.18 6.53 9.98
C LEU A 227 -0.46 7.43 11.05
N VAL A 228 -1.79 7.43 11.14
CA VAL A 228 -2.54 8.24 12.13
C VAL A 228 -2.53 7.62 13.52
N GLU A 229 -2.30 6.31 13.64
CA GLU A 229 -2.10 5.60 14.92
C GLU A 229 -0.91 6.16 15.71
N LEU A 230 0.08 6.73 15.02
CA LEU A 230 1.23 7.44 15.63
C LEU A 230 0.84 8.71 16.41
N ARG A 231 -0.45 9.08 16.39
CA ARG A 231 -1.01 10.12 17.27
C ARG A 231 -1.16 9.67 18.72
N ASP A 232 -1.22 8.36 18.98
CA ASP A 232 -1.31 7.84 20.33
C ASP A 232 0.06 7.90 21.02
N GLU A 233 0.20 8.76 22.02
CA GLU A 233 1.41 8.89 22.85
C GLU A 233 1.76 7.60 23.59
N ASN A 234 0.76 6.76 23.90
CA ASN A 234 0.93 5.53 24.67
C ASN A 234 0.96 4.28 23.78
N LEU A 235 1.24 4.43 22.48
CA LEU A 235 1.33 3.32 21.54
C LEU A 235 2.35 2.28 22.05
N PRO A 236 1.94 1.02 22.30
CA PRO A 236 2.83 -0.03 22.78
C PRO A 236 4.04 -0.25 21.86
N LYS A 237 5.19 -0.62 22.43
CA LYS A 237 6.45 -0.76 21.69
C LYS A 237 6.38 -1.83 20.60
N ASP A 238 5.71 -2.94 20.88
CA ASP A 238 5.44 -4.02 19.92
C ASP A 238 4.62 -3.52 18.72
N MET A 239 3.61 -2.68 18.96
CA MET A 239 2.86 -2.05 17.88
C MET A 239 3.73 -1.07 17.08
N GLN A 240 4.58 -0.29 17.75
CA GLN A 240 5.55 0.59 17.06
C GLN A 240 6.52 -0.19 16.17
N GLU A 241 7.04 -1.32 16.65
CA GLU A 241 7.96 -2.18 15.88
C GLU A 241 7.28 -2.82 14.66
N SER A 242 6.00 -3.18 14.77
CA SER A 242 5.22 -3.70 13.64
C SER A 242 4.81 -2.61 12.64
N ASN A 243 4.69 -1.37 13.10
CA ASN A 243 4.23 -0.26 12.28
C ASN A 243 5.40 0.32 11.46
N TRP A 244 5.35 0.12 10.15
CA TRP A 244 6.37 0.63 9.22
C TRP A 244 6.53 2.16 9.23
N PHE A 245 5.47 2.90 9.56
CA PHE A 245 5.51 4.36 9.63
C PHE A 245 6.12 4.87 10.93
N SER A 246 6.41 4.01 11.91
CA SER A 246 7.00 4.43 13.17
C SER A 246 8.42 4.98 12.97
N ALA A 247 8.84 5.88 13.86
CA ALA A 247 10.22 6.38 13.89
C ALA A 247 11.26 5.25 13.99
N PRO A 248 11.10 4.23 14.88
CA PRO A 248 12.01 3.08 14.91
C PRO A 248 12.14 2.34 13.58
N SER A 249 11.03 2.08 12.89
CA SER A 249 11.03 1.40 11.58
C SER A 249 11.75 2.22 10.52
N ALA A 250 11.44 3.51 10.41
CA ALA A 250 12.08 4.40 9.44
C ALA A 250 13.59 4.53 9.71
N LEU A 251 13.99 4.68 10.97
CA LEU A 251 15.40 4.75 11.37
C LEU A 251 16.12 3.41 11.15
N ARG A 252 15.46 2.27 11.35
CA ARG A 252 16.04 0.95 11.06
C ARG A 252 16.40 0.83 9.59
N VAL A 253 15.47 1.15 8.70
CA VAL A 253 15.65 1.02 7.25
C VAL A 253 16.72 1.97 6.74
N TYR A 254 16.71 3.22 7.21
CA TYR A 254 17.73 4.20 6.86
C TYR A 254 19.10 3.87 7.46
N GLY A 255 19.14 3.38 8.70
CA GLY A 255 20.38 2.93 9.33
C GLY A 255 21.02 1.75 8.60
N GLN A 256 20.19 0.81 8.11
CA GLN A 256 20.67 -0.26 7.23
C GLN A 256 21.28 0.30 5.94
N TYR A 257 20.63 1.28 5.31
CA TYR A 257 21.17 1.94 4.11
C TYR A 257 22.55 2.56 4.37
N LEU A 258 22.69 3.34 5.45
CA LEU A 258 23.96 3.97 5.82
C LEU A 258 25.06 2.96 6.17
N ASN A 259 24.70 1.81 6.73
CA ASN A 259 25.67 0.75 7.04
C ASN A 259 26.18 0.05 5.76
N LEU A 260 25.39 0.05 4.68
CA LEU A 260 25.79 -0.51 3.39
C LEU A 260 26.65 0.48 2.60
N ASP A 261 26.33 1.79 2.64
CA ASP A 261 27.07 2.86 1.96
C ASP A 261 28.42 3.13 2.67
N LYS A 262 29.46 2.39 2.26
CA LYS A 262 30.79 2.42 2.91
C LYS A 262 31.61 3.62 2.47
N ASN A 263 31.37 4.12 1.25
CA ASN A 263 32.08 5.26 0.70
C ASN A 263 31.40 6.60 1.07
N HIS A 264 30.21 6.55 1.66
CA HIS A 264 29.39 7.68 2.10
C HIS A 264 29.06 8.64 0.95
N ASN A 265 28.89 8.12 -0.27
CA ASN A 265 28.51 8.91 -1.44
C ASN A 265 26.98 9.10 -1.56
N GLY A 266 26.21 8.46 -0.70
CA GLY A 266 24.75 8.53 -0.67
C GLY A 266 24.05 7.61 -1.66
N MET A 267 24.77 6.70 -2.32
CA MET A 267 24.28 5.69 -3.26
C MET A 267 24.86 4.31 -2.90
N LEU A 268 24.29 3.22 -3.43
CA LEU A 268 24.78 1.86 -3.20
C LEU A 268 25.22 1.19 -4.50
N ASN A 269 26.43 0.65 -4.53
CA ASN A 269 26.86 -0.26 -5.60
C ASN A 269 26.46 -1.73 -5.32
N LYS A 270 26.77 -2.62 -6.27
CA LYS A 270 26.43 -4.05 -6.20
C LYS A 270 27.08 -4.73 -4.99
N GLU A 271 28.35 -4.42 -4.72
CA GLU A 271 29.12 -5.00 -3.63
C GLU A 271 28.57 -4.57 -2.28
N GLU A 272 28.16 -3.32 -2.14
CA GLU A 272 27.54 -2.79 -0.93
C GLU A 272 26.17 -3.44 -0.70
N LEU A 273 25.30 -3.48 -1.72
CA LEU A 273 23.97 -4.10 -1.60
C LEU A 273 24.04 -5.59 -1.27
N SER A 274 25.09 -6.29 -1.70
CA SER A 274 25.29 -7.71 -1.38
C SER A 274 25.38 -8.00 0.12
N GLY A 275 25.74 -6.99 0.94
CA GLY A 275 25.77 -7.09 2.40
C GLY A 275 24.41 -6.93 3.09
N LEU A 276 23.31 -6.76 2.34
CA LEU A 276 21.98 -6.57 2.92
C LEU A 276 21.54 -7.80 3.73
N GLY A 277 21.01 -7.55 4.93
CA GLY A 277 20.49 -8.60 5.83
C GLY A 277 21.62 -9.52 6.32
N THR A 278 21.49 -10.81 6.02
CA THR A 278 22.52 -11.83 6.30
C THR A 278 23.60 -11.92 5.23
N GLY A 279 23.51 -11.12 4.15
CA GLY A 279 24.42 -11.20 3.01
C GLY A 279 24.32 -12.50 2.22
N THR A 280 23.18 -13.18 2.30
CA THR A 280 22.93 -14.49 1.68
C THR A 280 22.19 -14.40 0.33
N LEU A 281 21.84 -13.18 -0.10
CA LEU A 281 21.33 -12.93 -1.45
C LEU A 281 22.37 -13.38 -2.49
N THR A 282 21.90 -14.06 -3.53
CA THR A 282 22.79 -14.54 -4.59
C THR A 282 23.35 -13.37 -5.41
N SER A 283 24.62 -13.47 -5.82
CA SER A 283 25.26 -12.46 -6.67
C SER A 283 24.51 -12.26 -8.00
N VAL A 284 23.95 -13.34 -8.55
CA VAL A 284 23.14 -13.34 -9.77
C VAL A 284 21.86 -12.53 -9.59
N PHE A 285 21.18 -12.67 -8.44
CA PHE A 285 20.00 -11.87 -8.13
C PHE A 285 20.35 -10.39 -7.96
N VAL A 286 21.40 -10.06 -7.20
CA VAL A 286 21.86 -8.68 -7.02
C VAL A 286 22.22 -8.05 -8.37
N GLU A 287 22.88 -8.79 -9.25
CA GLU A 287 23.19 -8.30 -10.59
C GLU A 287 21.92 -7.98 -11.39
N ARG A 288 20.90 -8.85 -11.34
CA ARG A 288 19.62 -8.59 -11.99
C ARG A 288 18.88 -7.39 -11.40
N VAL A 289 18.98 -7.17 -10.08
CA VAL A 289 18.43 -5.96 -9.44
C VAL A 289 19.00 -4.70 -10.08
N PHE A 290 20.32 -4.60 -10.25
CA PHE A 290 20.96 -3.44 -10.88
C PHE A 290 20.75 -3.32 -12.39
N GLN A 291 20.30 -4.39 -13.06
CA GLN A 291 19.91 -4.34 -14.48
C GLN A 291 18.47 -3.84 -14.68
N GLU A 292 17.56 -4.22 -13.77
CA GLU A 292 16.12 -3.92 -13.91
C GLU A 292 15.66 -2.66 -13.17
N CYS A 293 16.38 -2.28 -12.11
CA CYS A 293 16.06 -1.12 -11.29
C CYS A 293 16.76 0.14 -11.82
N LEU A 294 16.27 1.30 -11.38
CA LEU A 294 16.88 2.58 -11.73
C LEU A 294 18.25 2.70 -11.05
N THR A 295 19.29 2.91 -11.85
CA THR A 295 20.66 3.10 -11.36
C THR A 295 21.30 4.31 -12.02
N TYR A 296 22.13 5.03 -11.28
CA TYR A 296 22.93 6.16 -11.74
C TYR A 296 24.40 5.73 -11.75
N GLU A 297 24.98 5.61 -12.94
CA GLU A 297 26.37 5.16 -13.10
C GLU A 297 26.68 3.79 -12.45
N GLY A 298 25.68 2.92 -12.36
CA GLY A 298 25.80 1.61 -11.73
C GLY A 298 25.55 1.60 -10.22
N GLU A 299 25.12 2.73 -9.63
CA GLU A 299 24.76 2.84 -8.23
C GLU A 299 23.26 3.11 -8.04
N MET A 300 22.69 2.65 -6.92
CA MET A 300 21.29 2.72 -6.58
C MET A 300 21.04 3.82 -5.54
N ASP A 301 19.99 4.63 -5.74
CA ASP A 301 19.59 5.66 -4.79
C ASP A 301 18.70 5.14 -3.65
N TYR A 302 18.52 5.96 -2.63
CA TYR A 302 17.68 5.60 -1.48
C TYR A 302 16.22 5.28 -1.87
N LYS A 303 15.65 5.96 -2.88
CA LYS A 303 14.28 5.68 -3.34
C LYS A 303 14.14 4.29 -3.97
N THR A 304 15.14 3.86 -4.71
CA THR A 304 15.17 2.53 -5.34
C THR A 304 15.48 1.45 -4.30
N TYR A 305 16.37 1.75 -3.35
CA TYR A 305 16.61 0.87 -2.19
C TYR A 305 15.32 0.63 -1.37
N LEU A 306 14.52 1.67 -1.14
CA LEU A 306 13.23 1.53 -0.45
C LEU A 306 12.26 0.61 -1.18
N ASP A 307 12.13 0.73 -2.51
CA ASP A 307 11.31 -0.21 -3.30
C ASP A 307 11.80 -1.65 -3.13
N PHE A 308 13.12 -1.83 -3.16
CA PHE A 308 13.74 -3.14 -3.00
C PHE A 308 13.48 -3.76 -1.63
N VAL A 309 13.68 -3.01 -0.54
CA VAL A 309 13.39 -3.48 0.83
C VAL A 309 11.90 -3.76 1.02
N LEU A 310 11.02 -2.89 0.52
CA LEU A 310 9.57 -3.10 0.58
C LEU A 310 9.17 -4.39 -0.13
N ALA A 311 9.77 -4.69 -1.29
CA ALA A 311 9.51 -5.94 -2.00
C ALA A 311 9.98 -7.17 -1.23
N LEU A 312 11.18 -7.12 -0.62
CA LEU A 312 11.74 -8.25 0.12
C LEU A 312 11.04 -8.53 1.46
N GLU A 313 10.64 -7.50 2.20
CA GLU A 313 9.93 -7.68 3.47
C GLU A 313 8.48 -8.13 3.28
N ASN A 314 7.87 -7.88 2.11
CA ASN A 314 6.46 -8.16 1.83
C ASN A 314 6.28 -9.12 0.64
N ARG A 315 7.09 -10.18 0.55
CA ARG A 315 7.11 -11.13 -0.59
C ARG A 315 5.81 -11.89 -0.82
N HIS A 316 4.89 -11.88 0.14
CA HIS A 316 3.55 -12.46 0.00
C HIS A 316 2.59 -11.54 -0.77
N GLU A 317 2.88 -10.24 -0.83
CA GLU A 317 2.00 -9.27 -1.50
C GLU A 317 2.14 -9.32 -3.03
N PRO A 318 1.04 -9.23 -3.80
CA PRO A 318 1.07 -9.27 -5.26
C PRO A 318 1.99 -8.22 -5.90
N GLN A 319 2.06 -7.02 -5.33
CA GLN A 319 2.88 -5.91 -5.82
C GLN A 319 4.38 -6.20 -5.66
N SER A 320 4.75 -6.79 -4.52
CA SER A 320 6.12 -7.25 -4.27
C SER A 320 6.50 -8.39 -5.20
N LEU A 321 5.59 -9.35 -5.41
CA LEU A 321 5.78 -10.43 -6.37
C LEU A 321 5.93 -9.91 -7.79
N GLN A 322 5.14 -8.92 -8.20
CA GLN A 322 5.29 -8.28 -9.51
C GLN A 322 6.68 -7.62 -9.67
N TYR A 323 7.15 -6.91 -8.64
CA TYR A 323 8.47 -6.28 -8.63
C TYR A 323 9.59 -7.33 -8.76
N LEU A 324 9.53 -8.39 -7.95
CA LEU A 324 10.54 -9.45 -7.94
C LEU A 324 10.48 -10.32 -9.20
N PHE A 325 9.28 -10.58 -9.71
CA PHE A 325 9.08 -11.31 -10.96
C PHE A 325 9.74 -10.60 -12.15
N LYS A 326 9.66 -9.27 -12.21
CA LYS A 326 10.37 -8.50 -13.24
C LYS A 326 11.89 -8.73 -13.20
N ILE A 327 12.46 -8.88 -11.99
CA ILE A 327 13.88 -9.17 -11.80
C ILE A 327 14.21 -10.61 -12.25
N LEU A 328 13.33 -11.55 -11.91
CA LEU A 328 13.47 -12.97 -12.24
C LEU A 328 13.22 -13.29 -13.72
N ASP A 329 12.40 -12.50 -14.42
CA ASP A 329 12.11 -12.68 -15.85
C ASP A 329 13.24 -12.10 -16.71
N ILE A 330 14.34 -12.85 -16.81
CA ILE A 330 15.58 -12.48 -17.52
C ILE A 330 15.30 -12.01 -18.95
N ASN A 331 14.35 -12.65 -19.64
CA ASN A 331 14.06 -12.40 -21.04
C ASN A 331 12.87 -11.44 -21.25
N SER A 332 12.25 -10.93 -20.18
CA SER A 332 11.03 -10.11 -20.24
C SER A 332 9.91 -10.73 -21.08
N GLN A 333 9.75 -12.06 -20.99
CA GLN A 333 8.77 -12.82 -21.79
C GLN A 333 7.40 -12.95 -21.09
N GLY A 334 7.31 -12.55 -19.83
CA GLY A 334 6.12 -12.66 -18.99
C GLY A 334 5.97 -14.02 -18.31
N TYR A 335 6.99 -14.88 -18.37
CA TYR A 335 7.01 -16.19 -17.71
C TYR A 335 8.43 -16.62 -17.33
N LEU A 336 8.53 -17.43 -16.28
CA LEU A 336 9.75 -18.14 -15.89
C LEU A 336 9.72 -19.55 -16.49
N ASP A 337 10.73 -19.88 -17.28
CA ASP A 337 10.92 -21.22 -17.82
C ASP A 337 12.02 -21.98 -17.05
N THR A 338 12.29 -23.22 -17.47
CA THR A 338 13.34 -24.04 -16.86
C THR A 338 14.71 -23.37 -16.92
N PHE A 339 15.00 -22.57 -17.95
CA PHE A 339 16.28 -21.88 -18.07
C PHE A 339 16.39 -20.78 -17.01
N SER A 340 15.37 -19.94 -16.86
CA SER A 340 15.33 -18.88 -15.84
C SER A 340 15.49 -19.44 -14.44
N LEU A 341 14.77 -20.52 -14.10
CA LEU A 341 14.90 -21.16 -12.78
C LEU A 341 16.31 -21.72 -12.55
N ASN A 342 16.88 -22.42 -13.54
CA ASN A 342 18.24 -22.98 -13.44
C ASN A 342 19.29 -21.89 -13.30
N TYR A 343 19.11 -20.76 -13.99
CA TYR A 343 20.04 -19.64 -13.95
C TYR A 343 20.22 -19.09 -12.53
N PHE A 344 19.11 -18.84 -11.82
CA PHE A 344 19.17 -18.39 -10.42
C PHE A 344 19.63 -19.52 -9.48
N PHE A 345 19.11 -20.73 -9.67
CA PHE A 345 19.42 -21.85 -8.77
C PHE A 345 20.90 -22.27 -8.80
N ARG A 346 21.59 -22.12 -9.94
CA ARG A 346 23.03 -22.37 -10.03
C ARG A 346 23.85 -21.53 -9.04
N ALA A 347 23.47 -20.28 -8.84
CA ALA A 347 24.15 -19.40 -7.88
C ALA A 347 24.02 -19.93 -6.44
N ILE A 348 22.88 -20.52 -6.11
CA ILE A 348 22.62 -21.15 -4.81
C ILE A 348 23.46 -22.41 -4.67
N GLN A 349 23.49 -23.28 -5.69
CA GLN A 349 24.34 -24.47 -5.67
C GLN A 349 25.83 -24.11 -5.49
N ASP A 350 26.29 -23.03 -6.11
CA ASP A 350 27.67 -22.55 -5.96
C ASP A 350 27.94 -22.04 -4.54
N GLN A 351 27.00 -21.31 -3.93
CA GLN A 351 27.12 -20.90 -2.52
C GLN A 351 27.09 -22.10 -1.56
N MET A 352 26.26 -23.12 -1.83
CA MET A 352 26.25 -24.37 -1.04
C MET A 352 27.61 -25.07 -1.08
N ARG A 353 28.23 -25.18 -2.26
CA ARG A 353 29.58 -25.76 -2.42
C ARG A 353 30.63 -24.98 -1.65
N GLN A 354 30.57 -23.65 -1.68
CA GLN A 354 31.48 -22.78 -0.94
C GLN A 354 31.35 -22.97 0.58
N ASN A 355 30.15 -23.29 1.06
CA ASN A 355 29.87 -23.62 2.46
C ASN A 355 30.12 -25.09 2.81
N GLY A 356 30.69 -25.89 1.89
CA GLY A 356 31.04 -27.28 2.11
C GLY A 356 29.86 -28.25 2.10
N GLN A 357 28.71 -27.85 1.55
CA GLN A 357 27.51 -28.67 1.45
C GLN A 357 27.38 -29.32 0.06
N GLU A 358 26.73 -30.49 0.02
CA GLU A 358 26.39 -31.13 -1.25
C GLU A 358 25.21 -30.39 -1.91
N PRO A 359 25.33 -30.00 -3.19
CA PRO A 359 24.28 -29.27 -3.88
C PRO A 359 23.09 -30.18 -4.20
N VAL A 360 21.88 -29.68 -3.97
CA VAL A 360 20.64 -30.38 -4.34
C VAL A 360 20.49 -30.42 -5.87
N SER A 361 19.87 -31.48 -6.38
CA SER A 361 19.55 -31.63 -7.80
C SER A 361 18.58 -30.53 -8.25
N PHE A 362 18.95 -29.80 -9.32
CA PHE A 362 18.05 -28.83 -9.92
C PHE A 362 16.75 -29.47 -10.43
N GLN A 363 16.80 -30.73 -10.90
CA GLN A 363 15.62 -31.40 -11.43
C GLN A 363 14.57 -31.60 -10.34
N ASP A 364 14.99 -31.94 -9.12
CA ASP A 364 14.09 -32.19 -7.99
C ASP A 364 13.45 -30.87 -7.51
N VAL A 365 14.26 -29.81 -7.36
CA VAL A 365 13.77 -28.47 -7.00
C VAL A 365 12.84 -27.91 -8.07
N LYS A 366 13.16 -28.11 -9.35
CA LYS A 366 12.30 -27.69 -10.45
C LYS A 366 10.96 -28.40 -10.36
N ASP A 367 10.94 -29.72 -10.25
CA ASP A 367 9.70 -30.48 -10.22
C ASP A 367 8.85 -30.07 -9.00
N GLU A 368 9.48 -29.84 -7.84
CA GLU A 368 8.81 -29.30 -6.65
C GLU A 368 8.21 -27.90 -6.86
N LEU A 369 8.97 -26.97 -7.46
CA LEU A 369 8.47 -25.62 -7.75
C LEU A 369 7.26 -25.66 -8.69
N PHE A 370 7.28 -26.52 -9.72
CA PHE A 370 6.15 -26.67 -10.64
C PHE A 370 4.94 -27.34 -9.96
N ASP A 371 5.15 -28.34 -9.11
CA ASP A 371 4.09 -28.99 -8.34
C ASP A 371 3.47 -28.07 -7.27
N MET A 372 4.27 -27.17 -6.70
CA MET A 372 3.84 -26.18 -5.73
C MET A 372 3.01 -25.06 -6.37
N ILE A 373 3.49 -24.51 -7.50
CA ILE A 373 2.83 -23.39 -8.18
C ILE A 373 1.64 -23.84 -9.03
N LYS A 374 1.71 -25.05 -9.60
CA LYS A 374 0.70 -25.63 -10.51
C LYS A 374 0.33 -24.66 -11.65
N PRO A 375 1.31 -24.25 -12.47
CA PRO A 375 1.04 -23.28 -13.53
C PRO A 375 0.05 -23.83 -14.56
N ALA A 376 -0.68 -22.92 -15.21
CA ALA A 376 -1.61 -23.29 -16.27
C ALA A 376 -0.90 -23.95 -17.49
N ASP A 377 0.33 -23.52 -17.79
CA ASP A 377 1.22 -24.16 -18.76
C ASP A 377 2.29 -24.95 -18.00
N PRO A 378 2.39 -26.29 -18.19
CA PRO A 378 3.36 -27.13 -17.48
C PRO A 378 4.83 -26.74 -17.69
N ALA A 379 5.16 -25.91 -18.68
CA ALA A 379 6.52 -25.48 -18.95
C ALA A 379 6.83 -24.05 -18.52
N LYS A 380 5.83 -23.27 -18.07
CA LYS A 380 5.95 -21.82 -17.87
C LYS A 380 5.22 -21.37 -16.62
N ILE A 381 5.95 -20.69 -15.74
CA ILE A 381 5.37 -20.06 -14.55
C ILE A 381 5.15 -18.57 -14.80
N THR A 382 3.91 -18.12 -14.88
CA THR A 382 3.57 -16.69 -15.02
C THR A 382 3.42 -16.02 -13.66
N LEU A 383 3.47 -14.68 -13.62
CA LEU A 383 3.15 -13.92 -12.41
C LEU A 383 1.76 -14.28 -11.86
N GLN A 384 0.78 -14.50 -12.74
CA GLN A 384 -0.57 -14.85 -12.33
C GLN A 384 -0.63 -16.22 -11.66
N ASP A 385 0.15 -17.20 -12.15
CA ASP A 385 0.25 -18.51 -11.52
C ASP A 385 0.86 -18.40 -10.11
N ILE A 386 1.92 -17.60 -9.96
CA ILE A 386 2.56 -17.33 -8.67
C ILE A 386 1.57 -16.73 -7.68
N ILE A 387 0.82 -15.70 -8.09
CA ILE A 387 -0.19 -15.05 -7.23
C ILE A 387 -1.32 -16.03 -6.87
N ASN A 388 -1.85 -16.77 -7.85
CA ASN A 388 -2.97 -17.68 -7.63
C ASN A 388 -2.61 -18.88 -6.74
N SER A 389 -1.34 -19.32 -6.78
CA SER A 389 -0.87 -20.44 -5.96
C SER A 389 -0.80 -20.12 -4.46
N GLY A 390 -0.66 -18.83 -4.10
CA GLY A 390 -0.37 -18.42 -2.73
C GLY A 390 1.03 -18.80 -2.23
N GLN A 391 1.89 -19.35 -3.09
CA GLN A 391 3.24 -19.85 -2.77
C GLN A 391 4.35 -18.98 -3.36
N GLY A 392 4.02 -17.73 -3.72
CA GLY A 392 4.97 -16.82 -4.36
C GLY A 392 6.15 -16.44 -3.48
N GLU A 393 5.92 -16.22 -2.18
CA GLU A 393 7.01 -15.95 -1.24
C GLU A 393 8.03 -17.09 -1.21
N THR A 394 7.54 -18.34 -1.15
CA THR A 394 8.38 -19.53 -1.12
C THR A 394 9.21 -19.66 -2.40
N LEU A 395 8.57 -19.55 -3.58
CA LEU A 395 9.26 -19.60 -4.87
C LEU A 395 10.35 -18.52 -4.97
N VAL A 396 10.03 -17.29 -4.59
CA VAL A 396 11.01 -16.19 -4.67
C VAL A 396 12.14 -16.43 -3.68
N SER A 397 11.84 -16.84 -2.44
CA SER A 397 12.85 -17.17 -1.42
C SER A 397 13.86 -18.21 -1.91
N ILE A 398 13.36 -19.28 -2.52
CA ILE A 398 14.16 -20.37 -3.06
C ILE A 398 15.09 -19.90 -4.17
N LEU A 399 14.69 -18.91 -4.97
CA LEU A 399 15.48 -18.49 -6.14
C LEU A 399 16.49 -17.39 -5.83
N ILE A 400 16.27 -16.57 -4.81
CA ILE A 400 17.07 -15.35 -4.59
C ILE A 400 18.04 -15.43 -3.41
N ASP A 401 17.77 -16.29 -2.42
CA ASP A 401 18.45 -16.31 -1.13
C ASP A 401 18.81 -17.72 -0.66
N LEU A 402 20.08 -17.94 -0.30
CA LEU A 402 20.53 -19.23 0.23
C LEU A 402 19.82 -19.61 1.54
N ASN A 403 19.60 -18.64 2.43
CA ASN A 403 18.98 -18.93 3.72
C ASN A 403 17.48 -19.20 3.57
N GLY A 404 16.83 -18.51 2.63
CA GLY A 404 15.48 -18.81 2.14
C GLY A 404 15.36 -20.23 1.61
N PHE A 405 16.29 -20.66 0.75
CA PHE A 405 16.35 -22.04 0.27
C PHE A 405 16.56 -23.03 1.43
N TRP A 406 17.50 -22.77 2.33
CA TRP A 406 17.80 -23.66 3.45
C TRP A 406 16.62 -23.82 4.43
N THR A 407 15.89 -22.73 4.67
CA THR A 407 14.68 -22.74 5.50
C THR A 407 13.59 -23.63 4.89
N HIS A 408 13.48 -23.62 3.56
CA HIS A 408 12.54 -24.45 2.84
C HIS A 408 12.93 -25.93 2.86
N GLU A 409 14.19 -26.27 2.58
CA GLU A 409 14.67 -27.67 2.61
C GLU A 409 14.49 -28.31 3.99
N ASN A 410 14.71 -27.55 5.07
CA ASN A 410 14.58 -28.04 6.44
C ASN A 410 13.18 -27.88 7.03
N ARG A 411 12.16 -27.56 6.22
CA ARG A 411 10.78 -27.33 6.70
C ARG A 411 10.21 -28.56 7.40
N GLU A 412 10.50 -29.77 6.91
CA GLU A 412 9.99 -31.02 7.47
C GLU A 412 10.67 -31.38 8.81
N ALA A 413 11.97 -31.09 8.93
CA ALA A 413 12.71 -31.28 10.18
C ALA A 413 12.21 -30.33 11.29
N ARG A 414 11.86 -29.09 10.93
CA ARG A 414 11.28 -28.12 11.88
C ARG A 414 9.87 -28.51 12.34
N VAL A 415 9.03 -29.01 11.43
CA VAL A 415 7.69 -29.53 11.81
C VAL A 415 7.81 -30.77 12.69
N ALA A 416 8.86 -31.57 12.51
CA ALA A 416 9.16 -32.71 13.39
C ALA A 416 9.77 -32.32 14.76
N GLU A 417 10.30 -31.10 14.91
CA GLU A 417 10.71 -30.51 16.20
C GLU A 417 9.56 -29.77 16.92
N ASP A 418 8.44 -29.53 16.24
CA ASP A 418 7.19 -29.01 16.78
C ASP A 418 6.08 -30.09 16.89
N PRO A 419 6.35 -31.33 17.37
CA PRO A 419 5.28 -32.19 17.81
C PRO A 419 4.75 -31.57 19.10
N SER A 420 3.52 -31.06 19.00
CA SER A 420 2.60 -30.88 20.12
C SER A 420 3.03 -31.62 21.40
N ASP A 421 3.64 -30.89 22.34
CA ASP A 421 3.85 -31.26 23.75
C ASP A 421 4.40 -29.95 24.41
N ILE A 422 3.64 -29.14 25.16
CA ILE A 422 2.73 -29.41 26.30
C ILE A 422 1.64 -28.35 26.37
#